data_AF-A0A7S1YPE8-F1
#
_entry.id   AF-A0A7S1YPE8-F1
#
_cell.length_a   1.000
_cell.length_b   1.000
_cell.length_c   1.000
_cell.angle_alpha   90.00
_cell.angle_beta   90.00
_cell.angle_gamma   90.00
#
_symmetry.space_group_name_H-M   'P 1'
#
loop_
_entity.id
_entity.type
_entity.pdbx_description
1 polymer ?
#
loop_
_entity_poly.entity_id
_entity_poly.type
_entity_poly.pdbx_seq_one_letter_code
_entity_poly.pdbx_strand_id
1 'polypeptide(L)'
;MIDRDVETSTFAALASASIAPPYYGRFSNGRIEGFLPNYSTLSTPQLSDPAISNQIASSLAKLHCEFSVPSYLSSFHNASKPGMWDQLHSWLDQALSITKFKTEEDDNRASLLQIDQFKDELRFLEKEVVPSDAAVVFCHNDLLAGNIMVGGGDKNGESTIQFVDFEYGGINYVSFDIANHFNEFAGGTADGVPDYSLFPDEERRREFIAVYISTSRAGATDKAKTGSNNEHACDNAAEEEKKLTEEEEVQMLLSEVDAFVMANHLYWGMWGVNQAAAEGCDEFDYLLYAKNRFAQYFVCKEEALKKIKNNS
;
A
#
# COMPACT_ATOMS: atom_id res chain seq x y z
N MET A 1 1.03 -2.31 -17.14
CA MET A 1 1.15 -3.77 -17.38
C MET A 1 2.31 -4.27 -16.52
N ILE A 2 2.08 -5.33 -15.73
CA ILE A 2 3.06 -5.86 -14.77
C ILE A 2 4.15 -6.65 -15.52
N ASP A 3 5.42 -6.40 -15.20
CA ASP A 3 6.55 -7.20 -15.68
C ASP A 3 6.67 -8.48 -14.85
N ARG A 4 6.26 -9.61 -15.45
CA ARG A 4 6.23 -10.92 -14.79
C ARG A 4 7.61 -11.44 -14.38
N ASP A 5 8.67 -11.01 -15.05
CA ASP A 5 10.05 -11.40 -14.71
C ASP A 5 10.51 -10.67 -13.44
N VAL A 6 10.24 -9.37 -13.36
CA VAL A 6 10.51 -8.55 -12.17
C VAL A 6 9.66 -9.03 -11.00
N GLU A 7 8.37 -9.23 -11.20
CA GLU A 7 7.43 -9.73 -10.18
C GLU A 7 7.90 -11.06 -9.59
N THR A 8 8.21 -12.05 -10.44
CA THR A 8 8.65 -13.38 -9.98
C THR A 8 9.99 -13.33 -9.24
N SER A 9 10.92 -12.49 -9.72
CA SER A 9 12.23 -12.32 -9.08
C SER A 9 12.11 -11.61 -7.72
N THR A 10 11.16 -10.68 -7.61
CA THR A 10 10.81 -9.99 -6.37
C THR A 10 10.18 -10.96 -5.37
N PHE A 11 9.22 -11.78 -5.82
CA PHE A 11 8.62 -12.83 -5.00
C PHE A 11 9.67 -13.82 -4.46
N ALA A 12 10.57 -14.30 -5.32
CA ALA A 12 11.65 -15.20 -4.91
C ALA A 12 12.59 -14.57 -3.85
N ALA A 13 12.84 -13.26 -3.95
CA ALA A 13 13.60 -12.53 -2.95
C ALA A 13 12.85 -12.42 -1.61
N LEU A 14 11.55 -12.10 -1.63
CA LEU A 14 10.69 -12.06 -0.45
C LEU A 14 10.60 -13.43 0.23
N ALA A 15 10.46 -14.50 -0.55
CA ALA A 15 10.45 -15.87 -0.05
C ALA A 15 11.79 -16.26 0.62
N SER A 16 12.91 -15.86 0.01
CA SER A 16 14.25 -16.08 0.57
C SER A 16 14.46 -15.32 1.89
N ALA A 17 13.78 -14.19 2.07
CA ALA A 17 13.74 -13.42 3.31
C ALA A 17 12.71 -13.93 4.33
N SER A 18 12.00 -15.02 4.04
CA SER A 18 10.90 -15.56 4.89
C SER A 18 9.73 -14.58 5.08
N ILE A 19 9.51 -13.69 4.11
CA ILE A 19 8.41 -12.71 4.12
C ILE A 19 7.23 -13.20 3.30
N ALA A 20 7.51 -13.80 2.13
CA ALA A 20 6.51 -14.44 1.30
C ALA A 20 6.54 -15.97 1.47
N PRO A 21 5.49 -16.70 1.03
CA PRO A 21 5.49 -18.15 1.02
C PRO A 21 6.69 -18.74 0.25
N PRO A 22 7.08 -20.00 0.54
CA PRO A 22 8.18 -20.65 -0.15
C PRO A 22 8.07 -20.57 -1.68
N TYR A 23 9.16 -20.23 -2.35
CA TYR A 23 9.24 -20.24 -3.80
C TYR A 23 9.96 -21.49 -4.30
N TYR A 24 9.33 -22.26 -5.18
CA TYR A 24 9.90 -23.51 -5.71
C TYR A 24 10.39 -23.40 -7.16
N GLY A 25 9.92 -22.41 -7.92
CA GLY A 25 10.37 -22.18 -9.29
C GLY A 25 9.34 -21.47 -10.15
N ARG A 26 9.71 -21.22 -11.41
CA ARG A 26 8.87 -20.58 -12.42
C ARG A 26 8.81 -21.37 -13.72
N PHE A 27 7.75 -21.13 -14.46
CA PHE A 27 7.57 -21.56 -15.84
C PHE A 27 7.12 -20.35 -16.69
N SER A 28 6.87 -20.53 -17.99
CA SER A 28 6.65 -19.41 -18.92
C SER A 28 5.45 -18.53 -18.59
N ASN A 29 4.43 -19.06 -17.91
CA ASN A 29 3.17 -18.38 -17.62
C ASN A 29 2.76 -18.46 -16.14
N GLY A 30 3.72 -18.64 -15.24
CA GLY A 30 3.43 -18.70 -13.80
C GLY A 30 4.59 -19.19 -12.95
N ARG A 31 4.30 -19.40 -11.66
CA ARG A 31 5.25 -19.86 -10.65
C ARG A 31 4.66 -20.93 -9.74
N ILE A 32 5.52 -21.65 -9.02
CA ILE A 32 5.16 -22.67 -8.04
C ILE A 32 5.53 -22.13 -6.65
N GLU A 33 4.53 -22.04 -5.78
CA GLU A 33 4.64 -21.50 -4.43
C GLU A 33 4.29 -22.55 -3.36
N GLY A 34 4.74 -22.31 -2.13
CA GLY A 34 4.37 -23.08 -0.96
C GLY A 34 2.91 -22.89 -0.59
N PHE A 35 2.17 -24.00 -0.52
CA PHE A 35 0.84 -23.99 0.06
C PHE A 35 0.91 -23.70 1.56
N LEU A 36 0.01 -22.84 2.05
CA LEU A 36 -0.09 -22.48 3.46
C LEU A 36 -1.21 -23.29 4.14
N PRO A 37 -0.91 -24.45 4.75
CA PRO A 37 -1.94 -25.25 5.43
C PRO A 37 -2.49 -24.51 6.64
N ASN A 38 -3.80 -24.63 6.86
CA ASN A 38 -4.50 -24.01 7.99
C ASN A 38 -4.52 -22.47 7.96
N TYR A 39 -4.33 -21.87 6.78
CA TYR A 39 -4.57 -20.45 6.54
C TYR A 39 -5.86 -20.26 5.73
N SER A 40 -6.55 -19.17 6.01
CA SER A 40 -7.69 -18.68 5.24
C SER A 40 -7.54 -17.18 5.00
N THR A 41 -7.96 -16.73 3.83
CA THR A 41 -8.02 -15.31 3.50
C THR A 41 -8.99 -14.57 4.42
N LEU A 42 -8.65 -13.35 4.81
CA LEU A 42 -9.56 -12.48 5.55
C LEU A 42 -10.74 -12.04 4.69
N SER A 43 -11.88 -11.86 5.34
CA SER A 43 -13.00 -11.09 4.80
C SER A 43 -12.87 -9.61 5.22
N THR A 44 -13.42 -8.69 4.43
CA THR A 44 -13.39 -7.25 4.74
C THR A 44 -13.85 -6.91 6.16
N PRO A 45 -14.94 -7.50 6.71
CA PRO A 45 -15.36 -7.19 8.09
C PRO A 45 -14.34 -7.59 9.17
N GLN A 46 -13.44 -8.54 8.89
CA GLN A 46 -12.42 -8.96 9.84
C GLN A 46 -11.27 -7.95 9.98
N LEU A 47 -11.13 -7.00 9.03
CA LEU A 47 -10.14 -5.93 9.13
C LEU A 47 -10.39 -5.04 10.36
N SER A 48 -11.65 -4.90 10.77
CA SER A 48 -12.07 -4.11 11.93
C SER A 48 -11.86 -4.81 13.28
N ASP A 49 -11.44 -6.08 13.30
CA ASP A 49 -11.10 -6.77 14.55
C ASP A 49 -9.77 -6.21 15.11
N PRO A 50 -9.75 -5.68 16.35
CA PRO A 50 -8.55 -5.04 16.89
C PRO A 50 -7.33 -5.95 16.99
N ALA A 51 -7.52 -7.24 17.30
CA ALA A 51 -6.42 -8.18 17.42
C ALA A 51 -5.82 -8.50 16.04
N ILE A 52 -6.66 -8.67 15.02
CA ILE A 52 -6.22 -8.86 13.64
C ILE A 52 -5.52 -7.60 13.11
N SER A 53 -6.12 -6.42 13.32
CA SER A 53 -5.55 -5.13 12.91
C SER A 53 -4.15 -4.92 13.50
N ASN A 54 -3.96 -5.21 14.79
CA ASN A 54 -2.65 -5.11 15.45
C ASN A 54 -1.63 -6.12 14.91
N GLN A 55 -2.06 -7.33 14.53
CA GLN A 55 -1.18 -8.31 13.87
C GLN A 55 -0.80 -7.87 12.44
N ILE A 56 -1.72 -7.26 11.70
CA ILE A 56 -1.44 -6.70 10.36
C ILE A 56 -0.42 -5.55 10.49
N ALA A 57 -0.62 -4.61 11.42
CA ALA A 57 0.32 -3.53 11.68
C ALA A 57 1.73 -4.05 11.98
N SER A 58 1.83 -5.07 12.84
CA SER A 58 3.10 -5.72 13.19
C SER A 58 3.74 -6.41 11.98
N SER A 59 2.95 -7.08 11.15
CA SER A 59 3.45 -7.79 9.96
C SER A 59 3.89 -6.82 8.86
N LEU A 60 3.20 -5.70 8.70
CA LEU A 60 3.56 -4.62 7.79
C LEU A 60 4.85 -3.91 8.22
N ALA A 61 5.04 -3.69 9.52
CA ALA A 61 6.31 -3.21 10.06
C ALA A 61 7.48 -4.15 9.73
N LYS A 62 7.28 -5.47 9.86
CA LYS A 62 8.31 -6.45 9.48
C LYS A 62 8.62 -6.41 7.99
N LEU A 63 7.63 -6.34 7.11
CA LEU A 63 7.86 -6.17 5.67
C LEU A 63 8.74 -4.94 5.39
N HIS A 64 8.34 -3.79 5.93
CA HIS A 64 8.99 -2.50 5.70
C HIS A 64 10.42 -2.45 6.29
N CYS A 65 10.65 -3.07 7.45
CA CYS A 65 11.93 -2.97 8.15
C CYS A 65 12.88 -4.12 7.84
N GLU A 66 12.41 -5.33 7.56
CA GLU A 66 13.24 -6.52 7.46
C GLU A 66 13.60 -6.87 6.02
N PHE A 67 12.76 -6.54 5.04
CA PHE A 67 13.10 -6.77 3.64
C PHE A 67 14.13 -5.75 3.15
N SER A 68 15.13 -6.24 2.43
CA SER A 68 16.05 -5.38 1.69
C SER A 68 16.09 -5.87 0.26
N VAL A 69 15.75 -4.98 -0.67
CA VAL A 69 15.75 -5.29 -2.10
C VAL A 69 17.16 -5.73 -2.52
N PRO A 70 17.33 -6.94 -3.06
CA PRO A 70 18.63 -7.40 -3.55
C PRO A 70 19.18 -6.52 -4.67
N SER A 71 20.50 -6.39 -4.77
CA SER A 71 21.16 -5.53 -5.76
C SER A 71 20.82 -5.86 -7.22
N TYR A 72 20.49 -7.11 -7.54
CA TYR A 72 20.07 -7.50 -8.90
C TYR A 72 18.67 -7.00 -9.27
N LEU A 73 17.89 -6.49 -8.32
CA LEU A 73 16.58 -5.88 -8.53
C LEU A 73 16.59 -4.35 -8.39
N SER A 74 17.71 -3.73 -8.00
CA SER A 74 17.75 -2.30 -7.67
C SER A 74 17.45 -1.38 -8.87
N SER A 75 17.60 -1.87 -10.10
CA SER A 75 17.22 -1.13 -11.31
C SER A 75 15.71 -0.99 -11.48
N PHE A 76 14.93 -1.90 -10.90
CA PHE A 76 13.47 -1.91 -10.93
C PHE A 76 12.88 -1.34 -9.65
N HIS A 77 13.58 -1.54 -8.54
CA HIS A 77 13.18 -1.15 -7.19
C HIS A 77 14.17 -0.13 -6.63
N ASN A 78 14.14 1.09 -7.16
CA ASN A 78 15.06 2.16 -6.78
C ASN A 78 14.62 2.81 -5.46
N ALA A 79 15.41 2.62 -4.40
CA ALA A 79 15.14 3.15 -3.06
C ALA A 79 14.94 4.68 -2.99
N SER A 80 15.44 5.44 -3.96
CA SER A 80 15.29 6.90 -4.03
C SER A 80 14.09 7.36 -4.88
N LYS A 81 13.31 6.43 -5.43
CA LYS A 81 12.19 6.72 -6.33
C LYS A 81 10.95 5.90 -5.96
N PRO A 82 10.01 6.48 -5.20
CA PRO A 82 8.72 5.86 -4.93
C PRO A 82 7.97 5.55 -6.22
N GLY A 83 7.58 4.28 -6.41
CA GLY A 83 7.00 3.79 -7.64
C GLY A 83 5.59 4.31 -7.93
N MET A 84 4.86 4.79 -6.91
CA MET A 84 3.47 5.23 -7.10
C MET A 84 3.32 6.36 -8.12
N TRP A 85 4.29 7.28 -8.21
CA TRP A 85 4.18 8.44 -9.10
C TRP A 85 4.35 8.02 -10.55
N ASP A 86 5.41 7.27 -10.86
CA ASP A 86 5.63 6.74 -12.21
C ASP A 86 4.43 5.91 -12.67
N GLN A 87 3.88 5.10 -11.76
CA GLN A 87 2.71 4.27 -12.05
C GLN A 87 1.44 5.11 -12.28
N LEU A 88 1.19 6.10 -11.44
CA LEU A 88 0.01 6.96 -11.53
C LEU A 88 0.04 7.87 -12.76
N HIS A 89 1.19 8.47 -13.08
CA HIS A 89 1.38 9.22 -14.34
C HIS A 89 1.13 8.31 -15.54
N SER A 90 1.73 7.11 -15.54
CA SER A 90 1.55 6.15 -16.62
C SER A 90 0.09 5.73 -16.80
N TRP A 91 -0.64 5.49 -15.70
CA TRP A 91 -2.04 5.12 -15.75
C TRP A 91 -2.95 6.27 -16.16
N LEU A 92 -2.66 7.50 -15.73
CA LEU A 92 -3.40 8.67 -16.17
C LEU A 92 -3.22 8.88 -17.69
N ASP A 93 -1.99 8.81 -18.20
CA ASP A 93 -1.70 8.93 -19.63
C ASP A 93 -2.41 7.85 -20.46
N GLN A 94 -2.41 6.60 -19.97
CA GLN A 94 -3.18 5.51 -20.57
C GLN A 94 -4.67 5.85 -20.58
N ALA A 95 -5.24 6.25 -19.45
CA ALA A 95 -6.66 6.56 -19.31
C ALA A 95 -7.10 7.69 -20.27
N LEU A 96 -6.27 8.73 -20.42
CA LEU A 96 -6.49 9.85 -21.33
C LEU A 96 -6.37 9.47 -22.81
N SER A 97 -5.62 8.40 -23.13
CA SER A 97 -5.46 7.90 -24.48
C SER A 97 -6.60 6.99 -24.95
N ILE A 98 -7.47 6.55 -24.03
CA ILE A 98 -8.60 5.68 -24.34
C ILE A 98 -9.64 6.47 -25.14
N THR A 99 -9.89 6.02 -26.37
CA THR A 99 -10.93 6.59 -27.23
C THR A 99 -12.20 5.76 -27.29
N LYS A 100 -12.15 4.49 -26.86
CA LYS A 100 -13.26 3.53 -26.88
C LYS A 100 -13.13 2.47 -25.79
N PHE A 101 -14.26 2.10 -25.21
CA PHE A 101 -14.47 0.96 -24.32
C PHE A 101 -15.15 -0.20 -25.08
N LYS A 102 -15.42 -1.31 -24.39
CA LYS A 102 -16.01 -2.51 -25.01
C LYS A 102 -17.44 -2.27 -25.52
N THR A 103 -18.18 -1.35 -24.89
CA THR A 103 -19.58 -1.03 -25.23
C THR A 103 -19.78 0.48 -25.36
N GLU A 104 -20.78 0.89 -26.15
CA GLU A 104 -21.19 2.30 -26.26
C GLU A 104 -21.74 2.84 -24.92
N GLU A 105 -22.34 1.98 -24.10
CA GLU A 105 -22.75 2.34 -22.75
C GLU A 105 -21.53 2.72 -21.89
N ASP A 106 -20.46 1.93 -21.92
CA ASP A 106 -19.23 2.22 -21.19
C ASP A 106 -18.50 3.46 -21.72
N ASP A 107 -18.56 3.73 -23.02
CA ASP A 107 -18.08 5.01 -23.59
C ASP A 107 -18.79 6.20 -22.92
N ASN A 108 -20.12 6.13 -22.80
CA ASN A 108 -20.91 7.17 -22.16
C ASN A 108 -20.58 7.28 -20.66
N ARG A 109 -20.47 6.15 -19.95
CA ARG A 109 -20.14 6.13 -18.51
C ARG A 109 -18.76 6.71 -18.23
N ALA A 110 -17.75 6.33 -19.01
CA ALA A 110 -16.38 6.83 -18.86
C ALA A 110 -16.29 8.35 -19.14
N SER A 111 -17.06 8.86 -20.11
CA SER A 111 -17.08 10.31 -20.40
C SER A 111 -17.52 11.16 -19.20
N LEU A 112 -18.37 10.61 -18.33
CA LEU A 112 -18.85 11.29 -17.12
C LEU A 112 -17.80 11.35 -16.01
N LEU A 113 -16.73 10.57 -16.09
CA LEU A 113 -15.63 10.59 -15.10
C LEU A 113 -14.71 11.81 -15.27
N GLN A 114 -14.78 12.48 -16.43
CA GLN A 114 -14.02 13.71 -16.73
C GLN A 114 -12.52 13.56 -16.45
N ILE A 115 -11.90 12.51 -17.00
CA ILE A 115 -10.51 12.11 -16.67
C ILE A 115 -9.48 13.24 -16.82
N ASP A 116 -9.69 14.16 -17.76
CA ASP A 116 -8.83 15.32 -17.99
C ASP A 116 -8.57 16.18 -16.74
N GLN A 117 -9.55 16.27 -15.83
CA GLN A 117 -9.40 17.08 -14.61
C GLN A 117 -8.28 16.55 -13.70
N PHE A 118 -7.99 15.25 -13.77
CA PHE A 118 -7.02 14.62 -12.88
C PHE A 118 -5.57 14.95 -13.21
N LYS A 119 -5.29 15.61 -14.34
CA LYS A 119 -3.97 16.20 -14.63
C LYS A 119 -3.59 17.25 -13.58
N ASP A 120 -4.53 18.12 -13.24
CA ASP A 120 -4.30 19.17 -12.25
C ASP A 120 -4.36 18.62 -10.83
N GLU A 121 -5.20 17.61 -10.60
CA GLU A 121 -5.24 16.89 -9.31
C GLU A 121 -3.94 16.14 -9.00
N LEU A 122 -3.35 15.47 -9.99
CA LEU A 122 -2.05 14.80 -9.83
C LEU A 122 -0.94 15.80 -9.46
N ARG A 123 -0.89 16.95 -10.15
CA ARG A 123 0.05 18.04 -9.82
C ARG A 123 -0.17 18.59 -8.43
N PHE A 124 -1.42 18.69 -7.98
CA PHE A 124 -1.75 19.14 -6.63
C PHE A 124 -1.24 18.15 -5.57
N LEU A 125 -1.46 16.85 -5.77
CA LEU A 125 -0.96 15.80 -4.87
C LEU A 125 0.57 15.84 -4.73
N GLU A 126 1.28 15.93 -5.84
CA GLU A 126 2.75 15.94 -5.86
C GLU A 126 3.37 17.17 -5.19
N LYS A 127 2.72 18.33 -5.30
CA LYS A 127 3.29 19.60 -4.85
C LYS A 127 2.87 20.01 -3.44
N GLU A 128 1.63 19.70 -3.06
CA GLU A 128 0.99 20.32 -1.91
C GLU A 128 0.59 19.32 -0.82
N VAL A 129 0.58 18.01 -1.13
CA VAL A 129 -0.02 17.00 -0.24
C VAL A 129 1.01 16.03 0.29
N VAL A 130 1.86 15.46 -0.58
CA VAL A 130 2.80 14.42 -0.18
C VAL A 130 4.11 15.03 0.35
N PRO A 131 4.50 14.73 1.60
CA PRO A 131 5.75 15.23 2.17
C PRO A 131 6.98 14.72 1.41
N SER A 132 7.96 15.60 1.20
CA SER A 132 9.19 15.26 0.48
C SER A 132 10.13 14.34 1.24
N ASP A 133 9.96 14.24 2.57
CA ASP A 133 10.77 13.49 3.51
C ASP A 133 10.07 12.23 4.06
N ALA A 134 8.86 11.92 3.56
CA ALA A 134 8.14 10.70 3.91
C ALA A 134 8.99 9.45 3.64
N ALA A 135 8.97 8.50 4.57
CA ALA A 135 9.85 7.33 4.53
C ALA A 135 9.53 6.40 3.34
N VAL A 136 10.58 5.99 2.62
CA VAL A 136 10.49 5.15 1.41
C VAL A 136 11.15 3.80 1.68
N VAL A 137 10.39 2.72 1.49
CA VAL A 137 10.80 1.32 1.73
C VAL A 137 10.18 0.41 0.67
N PHE A 138 10.43 -0.90 0.75
CA PHE A 138 9.64 -1.85 -0.03
C PHE A 138 8.26 -2.05 0.61
N CYS A 139 7.21 -1.82 -0.16
CA CYS A 139 5.81 -1.90 0.25
C CYS A 139 5.08 -3.01 -0.51
N HIS A 140 3.97 -3.48 0.04
CA HIS A 140 3.02 -4.38 -0.64
C HIS A 140 2.23 -3.63 -1.72
N ASN A 141 1.81 -2.41 -1.42
CA ASN A 141 1.01 -1.48 -2.25
C ASN A 141 -0.43 -1.90 -2.52
N ASP A 142 -0.80 -3.15 -2.26
CA ASP A 142 -2.15 -3.70 -2.49
C ASP A 142 -2.69 -4.56 -1.33
N LEU A 143 -2.69 -4.01 -0.13
CA LEU A 143 -3.00 -4.75 1.11
C LEU A 143 -4.51 -4.84 1.44
N LEU A 144 -5.29 -5.37 0.48
CA LEU A 144 -6.71 -5.69 0.65
C LEU A 144 -6.93 -7.01 1.42
N ALA A 145 -8.13 -7.23 1.96
CA ALA A 145 -8.44 -8.42 2.78
C ALA A 145 -8.11 -9.76 2.08
N GLY A 146 -8.32 -9.80 0.76
CA GLY A 146 -7.96 -10.90 -0.14
C GLY A 146 -6.48 -11.32 -0.11
N ASN A 147 -5.58 -10.37 0.18
CA ASN A 147 -4.13 -10.53 0.15
C ASN A 147 -3.55 -10.75 1.56
N ILE A 148 -4.42 -10.88 2.57
CA ILE A 148 -4.06 -11.13 3.96
C ILE A 148 -4.63 -12.47 4.37
N MET A 149 -3.74 -13.41 4.66
CA MET A 149 -4.12 -14.72 5.19
C MET A 149 -3.95 -14.75 6.70
N VAL A 150 -4.96 -15.25 7.40
CA VAL A 150 -4.90 -15.57 8.83
C VAL A 150 -4.85 -17.08 9.00
N GLY A 151 -3.92 -17.54 9.81
CA GLY A 151 -3.73 -18.96 10.06
C GLY A 151 -2.65 -19.22 11.09
N GLY A 152 -2.29 -20.48 11.27
CA GLY A 152 -1.39 -20.87 12.35
C GLY A 152 -2.14 -21.06 13.67
N GLY A 153 -1.70 -22.07 14.43
CA GLY A 153 -2.39 -22.55 15.64
C GLY A 153 -1.85 -23.87 16.19
N ASP A 154 -0.95 -24.56 15.49
CA ASP A 154 -0.63 -25.96 15.84
C ASP A 154 0.35 -26.12 17.02
N LYS A 155 0.98 -25.04 17.52
CA LYS A 155 1.96 -25.13 18.63
C LYS A 155 1.64 -24.27 19.86
N ASN A 156 1.10 -23.05 19.68
CA ASN A 156 0.83 -22.12 20.79
C ASN A 156 -0.61 -21.56 20.81
N GLY A 157 -1.47 -21.89 19.84
CA GLY A 157 -2.86 -21.41 19.77
C GLY A 157 -3.03 -19.94 19.33
N GLU A 158 -1.95 -19.21 19.04
CA GLU A 158 -2.01 -17.85 18.50
C GLU A 158 -2.10 -17.87 16.97
N SER A 159 -3.01 -17.06 16.42
CA SER A 159 -3.10 -16.81 14.99
C SER A 159 -1.91 -15.98 14.51
N THR A 160 -1.60 -16.10 13.23
CA THR A 160 -0.54 -15.36 12.55
C THR A 160 -1.06 -14.82 11.23
N ILE A 161 -0.50 -13.69 10.81
CA ILE A 161 -0.79 -13.04 9.54
C ILE A 161 0.31 -13.37 8.54
N GLN A 162 -0.08 -13.71 7.31
CA GLN A 162 0.79 -13.91 6.18
C GLN A 162 0.25 -13.10 4.99
N PHE A 163 1.05 -12.17 4.47
CA PHE A 163 0.71 -11.46 3.24
C PHE A 163 1.03 -12.32 2.03
N VAL A 164 0.21 -12.20 0.99
CA VAL A 164 0.34 -12.90 -0.28
C VAL A 164 0.05 -11.94 -1.41
N ASP A 165 0.38 -12.34 -2.64
CA ASP A 165 0.10 -11.56 -3.84
C ASP A 165 0.78 -10.18 -3.90
N PHE A 166 2.12 -10.20 -3.98
CA PHE A 166 2.96 -9.00 -4.08
C PHE A 166 3.05 -8.47 -5.53
N GLU A 167 1.99 -8.57 -6.33
CA GLU A 167 2.06 -8.21 -7.76
C GLU A 167 2.30 -6.71 -8.00
N TYR A 168 1.83 -5.86 -7.08
CA TYR A 168 2.13 -4.42 -7.03
C TYR A 168 3.29 -4.08 -6.08
N GLY A 169 3.94 -5.08 -5.50
CA GLY A 169 5.00 -4.89 -4.51
C GLY A 169 6.22 -4.16 -5.10
N GLY A 170 6.71 -3.15 -4.39
CA GLY A 170 7.82 -2.34 -4.86
C GLY A 170 8.19 -1.21 -3.93
N ILE A 171 9.26 -0.48 -4.28
CA ILE A 171 9.68 0.69 -3.49
C ILE A 171 8.59 1.77 -3.51
N ASN A 172 8.11 2.15 -2.34
CA ASN A 172 7.09 3.18 -2.19
C ASN A 172 7.11 3.80 -0.78
N TYR A 173 6.21 4.74 -0.51
CA TYR A 173 6.06 5.34 0.80
C TYR A 173 5.42 4.39 1.81
N VAL A 174 5.96 4.36 3.03
CA VAL A 174 5.34 3.63 4.17
C VAL A 174 3.90 4.09 4.37
N SER A 175 3.69 5.39 4.36
CA SER A 175 2.39 6.01 4.57
C SER A 175 1.40 5.74 3.43
N PHE A 176 1.87 5.48 2.20
CA PHE A 176 1.01 5.01 1.10
C PHE A 176 0.47 3.60 1.36
N ASP A 177 1.32 2.68 1.81
CA ASP A 177 0.90 1.28 2.01
C ASP A 177 -0.10 1.15 3.18
N ILE A 178 0.14 1.92 4.26
CA ILE A 178 -0.81 2.02 5.39
C ILE A 178 -2.12 2.68 4.94
N ALA A 179 -2.06 3.79 4.19
CA ALA A 179 -3.24 4.45 3.68
C ALA A 179 -4.07 3.56 2.74
N ASN A 180 -3.40 2.79 1.88
CA ASN A 180 -4.03 1.78 1.05
C ASN A 180 -4.79 0.79 1.93
N HIS A 181 -4.13 0.19 2.91
CA HIS A 181 -4.74 -0.77 3.81
C HIS A 181 -6.00 -0.21 4.51
N PHE A 182 -5.96 1.03 5.00
CA PHE A 182 -7.14 1.67 5.59
C PHE A 182 -8.28 1.88 4.61
N ASN A 183 -8.00 2.24 3.35
CA ASN A 183 -9.02 2.38 2.32
C ASN A 183 -9.73 1.05 2.02
N GLU A 184 -9.03 -0.08 2.13
CA GLU A 184 -9.58 -1.40 1.87
C GLU A 184 -10.59 -1.89 2.93
N PHE A 185 -10.74 -1.18 4.06
CA PHE A 185 -11.83 -1.42 5.01
C PHE A 185 -13.21 -1.15 4.38
N ALA A 186 -13.28 -0.20 3.43
CA ALA A 186 -14.51 0.09 2.71
C ALA A 186 -14.89 -1.00 1.71
N GLY A 187 -13.95 -1.88 1.33
CA GLY A 187 -14.17 -2.92 0.32
C GLY A 187 -14.45 -2.34 -1.08
N GLY A 188 -15.43 -2.92 -1.78
CA GLY A 188 -15.79 -2.55 -3.15
C GLY A 188 -15.03 -3.32 -4.23
N THR A 189 -14.10 -4.20 -3.88
CA THR A 189 -13.42 -5.12 -4.82
C THR A 189 -14.27 -6.32 -5.21
N ALA A 190 -15.43 -6.53 -4.55
CA ALA A 190 -16.38 -7.57 -4.90
C ALA A 190 -17.39 -7.15 -5.98
N ASP A 191 -17.82 -5.88 -5.98
CA ASP A 191 -18.95 -5.40 -6.78
C ASP A 191 -18.81 -3.95 -7.29
N GLY A 192 -17.68 -3.30 -7.03
CA GLY A 192 -17.43 -1.91 -7.38
C GLY A 192 -18.06 -0.89 -6.43
N VAL A 193 -18.69 -1.32 -5.32
CA VAL A 193 -19.43 -0.45 -4.40
C VAL A 193 -18.80 -0.48 -2.99
N PRO A 194 -17.91 0.47 -2.67
CA PRO A 194 -17.33 0.59 -1.34
C PRO A 194 -18.33 1.16 -0.32
N ASP A 195 -18.24 0.71 0.93
CA ASP A 195 -18.89 1.32 2.09
C ASP A 195 -17.87 2.14 2.91
N TYR A 196 -17.70 3.41 2.56
CA TYR A 196 -16.76 4.30 3.23
C TYR A 196 -17.11 4.59 4.71
N SER A 197 -18.28 4.17 5.21
CA SER A 197 -18.57 4.24 6.64
C SER A 197 -17.76 3.23 7.47
N LEU A 198 -17.17 2.22 6.81
CA LEU A 198 -16.29 1.23 7.42
C LEU A 198 -14.83 1.67 7.52
N PHE A 199 -14.47 2.82 6.93
CA PHE A 199 -13.12 3.39 7.07
C PHE A 199 -12.78 3.58 8.55
N PRO A 200 -11.58 3.15 9.02
CA PRO A 200 -11.26 3.15 10.43
C PRO A 200 -11.22 4.57 10.98
N ASP A 201 -11.85 4.78 12.14
CA ASP A 201 -11.83 6.07 12.81
C ASP A 201 -10.41 6.46 13.27
N GLU A 202 -10.25 7.70 13.76
CA GLU A 202 -8.94 8.18 14.19
C GLU A 202 -8.33 7.35 15.32
N GLU A 203 -9.14 6.89 16.29
CA GLU A 203 -8.66 6.08 17.41
C GLU A 203 -8.03 4.77 16.92
N ARG A 204 -8.72 4.07 16.01
CA ARG A 204 -8.22 2.82 15.41
C ARG A 204 -6.98 3.03 14.55
N ARG A 205 -6.94 4.10 13.77
CA ARG A 205 -5.76 4.41 12.94
C ARG A 205 -4.54 4.76 13.80
N ARG A 206 -4.73 5.50 14.90
CA ARG A 206 -3.65 5.78 15.88
C ARG A 206 -3.15 4.51 16.54
N GLU A 207 -4.05 3.61 16.94
CA GLU A 207 -3.68 2.31 17.54
C GLU A 207 -2.83 1.48 16.56
N PHE A 208 -3.30 1.34 15.31
CA PHE A 208 -2.55 0.64 14.26
C PHE A 208 -1.14 1.23 14.07
N ILE A 209 -1.05 2.56 13.96
CA ILE A 209 0.22 3.26 13.77
C ILE A 209 1.15 3.10 14.99
N ALA A 210 0.62 3.15 16.21
CA ALA A 210 1.42 2.95 17.43
C ALA A 210 2.00 1.53 17.49
N VAL A 211 1.22 0.51 17.12
CA VAL A 211 1.70 -0.88 17.02
C VAL A 211 2.76 -1.02 15.92
N TYR A 212 2.55 -0.40 14.76
CA TYR A 212 3.52 -0.37 13.66
C TYR A 212 4.85 0.25 14.10
N ILE A 213 4.83 1.42 14.75
CA ILE A 213 6.01 2.13 15.25
C ILE A 213 6.74 1.29 16.30
N SER A 214 6.00 0.76 17.27
CA SER A 214 6.56 -0.09 18.34
C SER A 214 7.26 -1.32 17.78
N THR A 215 6.67 -1.97 16.77
CA THR A 215 7.25 -3.14 16.10
C THR A 215 8.50 -2.77 15.29
N SER A 216 8.44 -1.66 14.55
CA SER A 216 9.58 -1.14 13.77
C SER A 216 10.79 -0.85 14.65
N ARG A 217 10.57 -0.24 15.82
CA ARG A 217 11.61 0.04 16.83
C ARG A 217 12.23 -1.25 17.36
N ALA A 218 11.42 -2.26 17.69
CA ALA A 218 11.92 -3.54 18.17
C ALA A 218 12.84 -4.22 17.13
N GLY A 219 12.40 -4.28 15.87
CA GLY A 219 13.21 -4.85 14.78
C GLY A 219 14.54 -4.12 14.56
N ALA A 220 14.56 -2.79 14.68
CA ALA A 220 15.80 -2.02 14.61
C ALA A 220 16.78 -2.38 15.74
N THR A 221 16.29 -2.58 16.97
CA THR A 221 17.14 -2.96 18.11
C THR A 221 17.75 -4.36 17.95
N ASP A 222 17.02 -5.31 17.36
CA ASP A 222 17.52 -6.66 17.13
C ASP A 222 18.55 -6.72 16.00
N LYS A 223 18.39 -5.89 14.95
CA LYS A 223 19.43 -5.68 13.92
C LYS A 223 20.72 -5.11 14.52
N ALA A 224 20.63 -4.13 15.42
CA ALA A 224 21.80 -3.56 16.09
C ALA A 224 22.54 -4.56 17.00
N LYS A 225 21.83 -5.52 17.60
CA LYS A 225 22.44 -6.57 18.45
C LYS A 225 23.07 -7.71 17.65
N THR A 226 22.51 -8.04 16.48
CA THR A 226 22.99 -9.14 15.63
C THR A 226 24.08 -8.72 14.65
N GLY A 227 24.23 -7.43 14.37
CA GLY A 227 25.31 -6.86 13.59
C GLY A 227 26.43 -6.26 14.45
N SER A 228 27.34 -7.08 14.99
CA SER A 228 28.64 -6.59 15.49
C SER A 228 29.79 -7.51 15.06
N ASN A 229 30.58 -7.02 14.12
CA ASN A 229 32.05 -7.11 14.11
C ASN A 229 32.59 -6.17 13.03
N ASN A 230 32.63 -4.88 13.35
CA ASN A 230 33.67 -3.99 12.82
C ASN A 230 33.88 -2.84 13.82
N GLU A 231 34.75 -3.10 14.79
CA GLU A 231 35.38 -2.06 15.58
C GLU A 231 36.36 -1.30 14.68
N HIS A 232 36.00 -0.09 14.24
CA HIS A 232 36.97 1.01 14.04
C HIS A 232 36.25 2.37 13.85
N ALA A 233 36.30 3.16 14.93
CA ALA A 233 36.47 4.61 15.02
C ALA A 233 35.61 5.57 14.17
N CYS A 234 34.83 6.43 14.84
CA CYS A 234 35.29 7.79 15.17
C CYS A 234 34.30 8.48 16.13
N ASP A 235 34.82 8.98 17.25
CA ASP A 235 34.18 10.01 18.05
C ASP A 235 33.91 11.23 17.18
N ASN A 236 32.64 11.57 16.98
CA ASN A 236 32.23 12.91 16.62
C ASN A 236 30.99 13.25 17.44
N ALA A 237 31.05 14.40 18.11
CA ALA A 237 30.03 14.95 18.97
C ALA A 237 28.68 15.00 18.25
N ALA A 238 27.77 14.10 18.60
CA ALA A 238 26.38 14.18 18.18
C ALA A 238 25.71 15.29 18.97
N GLU A 239 25.24 16.31 18.26
CA GLU A 239 24.17 17.17 18.75
C GLU A 239 23.05 16.25 19.28
N GLU A 240 22.56 16.50 20.49
CA GLU A 240 21.40 15.79 21.03
C GLU A 240 20.19 16.13 20.14
N GLU A 241 19.99 15.37 19.06
CA GLU A 241 18.73 15.37 18.33
C GLU A 241 17.63 15.05 19.33
N LYS A 242 16.70 16.00 19.51
CA LYS A 242 15.53 15.83 20.37
C LYS A 242 14.78 14.59 19.88
N LYS A 243 14.90 13.48 20.60
CA LYS A 243 14.15 12.26 20.31
C LYS A 243 12.66 12.55 20.46
N LEU A 244 11.90 12.32 19.39
CA LEU A 244 10.45 12.45 19.39
C LEU A 244 9.83 11.49 20.41
N THR A 245 8.76 11.93 21.04
CA THR A 245 7.88 11.06 21.81
C THR A 245 7.11 10.14 20.86
N GLU A 246 6.64 8.99 21.37
CA GLU A 246 5.81 8.08 20.57
C GLU A 246 4.55 8.76 20.02
N GLU A 247 3.93 9.63 20.82
CA GLU A 247 2.76 10.39 20.40
C GLU A 247 3.07 11.38 19.27
N GLU A 248 4.24 12.04 19.32
CA GLU A 248 4.69 12.92 18.23
C GLU A 248 4.93 12.10 16.94
N GLU A 249 5.55 10.92 17.03
CA GLU A 249 5.76 10.04 15.87
C GLU A 249 4.44 9.50 15.29
N VAL A 250 3.51 9.06 16.15
CA VAL A 250 2.18 8.61 15.74
C VAL A 250 1.45 9.74 15.01
N GLN A 251 1.48 10.94 15.56
CA GLN A 251 0.80 12.09 14.95
C GLN A 251 1.43 12.48 13.61
N MET A 252 2.75 12.41 13.48
CA MET A 252 3.46 12.68 12.22
C MET A 252 3.07 11.66 11.16
N LEU A 253 3.22 10.35 11.44
CA LEU A 253 2.90 9.30 10.48
C LEU A 253 1.41 9.31 10.11
N LEU A 254 0.51 9.58 11.06
CA LEU A 254 -0.93 9.70 10.78
C LEU A 254 -1.21 10.85 9.82
N SER A 255 -0.52 11.99 9.96
CA SER A 255 -0.67 13.12 9.03
C SER A 255 -0.21 12.77 7.61
N GLU A 256 0.86 11.99 7.46
CA GLU A 256 1.30 11.49 6.15
C GLU A 256 0.28 10.51 5.56
N VAL A 257 -0.22 9.58 6.38
CA VAL A 257 -1.22 8.59 5.96
C VAL A 257 -2.50 9.28 5.47
N ASP A 258 -2.99 10.30 6.17
CA ASP A 258 -4.16 11.09 5.76
C ASP A 258 -3.98 11.69 4.34
N ALA A 259 -2.79 12.18 4.02
CA ALA A 259 -2.44 12.69 2.70
C ALA A 259 -2.50 11.59 1.62
N PHE A 260 -2.01 10.39 1.94
CA PHE A 260 -2.02 9.26 1.01
C PHE A 260 -3.37 8.55 0.90
N VAL A 261 -4.26 8.63 1.88
CA VAL A 261 -5.64 8.12 1.78
C VAL A 261 -6.34 8.74 0.57
N MET A 262 -6.19 10.06 0.42
CA MET A 262 -6.68 10.78 -0.74
C MET A 262 -5.99 10.34 -2.03
N ALA A 263 -4.65 10.33 -2.09
CA ALA A 263 -3.90 9.97 -3.30
C ALA A 263 -4.21 8.54 -3.78
N ASN A 264 -4.43 7.61 -2.86
CA ASN A 264 -4.74 6.22 -3.13
C ASN A 264 -6.11 6.02 -3.82
N HIS A 265 -7.09 6.90 -3.58
CA HIS A 265 -8.34 6.88 -4.35
C HIS A 265 -8.12 7.22 -5.82
N LEU A 266 -7.27 8.22 -6.11
CA LEU A 266 -6.91 8.54 -7.49
C LEU A 266 -6.16 7.37 -8.14
N TYR A 267 -5.23 6.76 -7.42
CA TYR A 267 -4.42 5.62 -7.87
C TYR A 267 -5.28 4.47 -8.39
N TRP A 268 -6.16 3.93 -7.54
CA TRP A 268 -7.02 2.80 -7.91
C TRP A 268 -8.20 3.18 -8.81
N GLY A 269 -8.65 4.44 -8.77
CA GLY A 269 -9.62 4.92 -9.74
C GLY A 269 -9.06 4.91 -11.17
N MET A 270 -7.81 5.35 -11.36
CA MET A 270 -7.13 5.29 -12.67
C MET A 270 -6.88 3.86 -13.13
N TRP A 271 -6.51 2.97 -12.21
CA TRP A 271 -6.45 1.53 -12.49
C TRP A 271 -7.80 1.02 -13.01
N GLY A 272 -8.91 1.34 -12.34
CA GLY A 272 -10.25 0.89 -12.75
C GLY A 272 -10.62 1.36 -14.16
N VAL A 273 -10.33 2.62 -14.52
CA VAL A 273 -10.57 3.11 -15.88
C VAL A 273 -9.80 2.30 -16.93
N ASN A 274 -8.51 2.03 -16.67
CA ASN A 274 -7.68 1.26 -17.59
C ASN A 274 -8.15 -0.20 -17.71
N GLN A 275 -8.56 -0.82 -16.60
CA GLN A 275 -9.10 -2.18 -16.59
C GLN A 275 -10.43 -2.27 -17.35
N ALA A 276 -11.32 -1.30 -17.18
CA ALA A 276 -12.57 -1.23 -17.95
C ALA A 276 -12.33 -1.24 -19.47
N ALA A 277 -11.30 -0.55 -19.95
CA ALA A 277 -10.95 -0.55 -21.37
C ALA A 277 -10.31 -1.87 -21.82
N ALA A 278 -9.44 -2.46 -20.99
CA ALA A 278 -8.73 -3.68 -21.31
C ALA A 278 -9.67 -4.90 -21.32
N GLU A 279 -10.49 -5.05 -20.29
CA GLU A 279 -11.23 -6.27 -19.97
C GLU A 279 -12.74 -6.12 -20.19
N GLY A 280 -13.29 -4.92 -20.04
CA GLY A 280 -14.73 -4.67 -20.04
C GLY A 280 -15.33 -4.77 -18.64
N CYS A 281 -16.61 -4.44 -18.50
CA CYS A 281 -17.29 -4.32 -17.20
C CYS A 281 -18.26 -5.47 -16.88
N ASP A 282 -18.19 -6.59 -17.62
CA ASP A 282 -19.17 -7.68 -17.52
C ASP A 282 -19.00 -8.53 -16.24
N GLU A 283 -17.76 -8.84 -15.85
CA GLU A 283 -17.45 -9.64 -14.66
C GLU A 283 -17.33 -8.79 -13.39
N PHE A 284 -16.75 -7.58 -13.54
CA PHE A 284 -16.60 -6.60 -12.48
C PHE A 284 -16.82 -5.20 -13.06
N ASP A 285 -17.60 -4.37 -12.36
CA ASP A 285 -17.93 -3.04 -12.84
C ASP A 285 -16.81 -2.03 -12.52
N TYR A 286 -15.74 -2.10 -13.30
CA TYR A 286 -14.57 -1.24 -13.15
C TYR A 286 -14.87 0.27 -13.25
N LEU A 287 -15.83 0.67 -14.08
CA LEU A 287 -16.20 2.09 -14.20
C LEU A 287 -17.01 2.59 -13.00
N LEU A 288 -17.86 1.74 -12.41
CA LEU A 288 -18.54 2.07 -11.16
C LEU A 288 -17.54 2.16 -10.01
N TYR A 289 -16.61 1.21 -9.93
CA TYR A 289 -15.50 1.25 -8.97
C TYR A 289 -14.70 2.55 -9.12
N ALA A 290 -14.23 2.88 -10.32
CA ALA A 290 -13.47 4.10 -10.58
C ALA A 290 -14.25 5.36 -10.20
N LYS A 291 -15.55 5.43 -10.55
CA LYS A 291 -16.43 6.54 -10.16
C LYS A 291 -16.48 6.72 -8.64
N ASN A 292 -16.65 5.64 -7.89
CA ASN A 292 -16.74 5.69 -6.43
C ASN A 292 -15.40 6.09 -5.79
N ARG A 293 -14.27 5.63 -6.34
CA ARG A 293 -12.93 6.05 -5.89
C ARG A 293 -12.72 7.54 -6.17
N PHE A 294 -13.03 8.02 -7.37
CA PHE A 294 -12.91 9.45 -7.71
C PHE A 294 -13.84 10.35 -6.89
N ALA A 295 -15.07 9.93 -6.61
CA ALA A 295 -15.96 10.68 -5.75
C ALA A 295 -15.35 10.86 -4.35
N GLN A 296 -14.79 9.78 -3.79
CA GLN A 296 -14.17 9.82 -2.46
C GLN A 296 -12.88 10.65 -2.44
N TYR A 297 -12.09 10.65 -3.51
CA TYR A 297 -10.95 11.56 -3.66
C TYR A 297 -11.35 13.01 -3.39
N PHE A 298 -12.44 13.49 -4.00
CA PHE A 298 -12.89 14.88 -3.81
C PHE A 298 -13.44 15.15 -2.41
N VAL A 299 -14.06 14.16 -1.75
CA VAL A 299 -14.45 14.26 -0.33
C VAL A 299 -13.21 14.45 0.54
N CYS A 300 -12.20 13.59 0.39
CA CYS A 300 -10.94 13.69 1.13
C CYS A 300 -10.22 15.02 0.86
N LYS A 301 -10.23 15.50 -0.39
CA LYS A 301 -9.64 16.79 -0.76
C LYS A 301 -10.31 17.95 -0.04
N GLU A 302 -11.64 17.97 0.04
CA GLU A 302 -12.37 19.02 0.75
C GLU A 302 -11.99 19.06 2.24
N GLU A 303 -11.86 17.89 2.87
CA GLU A 303 -11.44 17.76 4.28
C GLU A 303 -9.99 18.21 4.48
N ALA A 304 -9.06 17.81 3.61
CA ALA A 304 -7.66 18.22 3.67
C ALA A 304 -7.52 19.75 3.55
N LEU A 305 -8.24 20.36 2.60
CA LEU A 305 -8.21 21.82 2.41
C LEU A 305 -8.81 22.58 3.61
N LYS A 306 -9.80 22.01 4.32
CA LYS A 306 -10.33 22.59 5.57
C LYS A 306 -9.27 22.56 6.66
N LYS A 307 -8.53 21.46 6.82
CA LYS A 307 -7.42 21.35 7.79
C LYS A 307 -6.31 22.38 7.52
N ILE A 308 -5.90 22.54 6.25
CA ILE A 308 -4.86 23.52 5.86
C ILE A 308 -5.29 24.96 6.21
N LYS A 309 -6.55 25.33 5.90
CA LYS A 309 -7.07 26.68 6.19
C LYS A 309 -7.18 26.99 7.68
N ASN A 310 -7.46 25.99 8.51
CA ASN A 310 -7.58 26.19 9.95
C ASN A 310 -6.21 26.29 10.66
N ASN A 311 -5.14 25.83 10.01
CA ASN A 311 -3.77 25.86 10.52
C ASN A 311 -2.91 27.01 9.95
N SER A 312 -3.45 27.81 9.02
CA SER A 312 -2.80 28.98 8.40
C SER A 312 -3.31 30.29 9.01
#